data_AF-A0A952XE17-F1
#
_entry.id   AF-A0A952XE17-F1
#
_cell.length_a   1.000
_cell.length_b   1.000
_cell.length_c   1.000
_cell.angle_alpha   90.00
_cell.angle_beta   90.00
_cell.angle_gamma   90.00
#
_symmetry.space_group_name_H-M   'P 1'
#
loop_
_entity.id
_entity.type
_entity.pdbx_description
1 polymer ?
#
loop_
_entity_poly.entity_id
_entity_poly.type
_entity_poly.pdbx_seq_one_letter_code
_entity_poly.pdbx_strand_id
1 'polypeptide(L)'
;MRDAQRPAAVPPAVLTANYAKEKGEGIVYGGILIAGVLILYAITRTPALATIGALAVLGVALYHWPFVGRDRRAMEISPSGLVVERLGRLPWNAIASVEIVDRYLRAIRNADLRIELRRPLETAVDDAAKVHPLRRAMYRCWRVTGPQQITVKLSTLDAKPEVVRAAIVQYLGRAI
;
A
#
# COMPACT_ATOMS: atom_id res chain seq x y z
N MET A 1 -4.66 45.07 -16.43
CA MET A 1 -3.29 44.55 -16.60
C MET A 1 -3.12 43.39 -15.61
N ARG A 2 -2.86 42.19 -16.17
CA ARG A 2 -2.24 40.99 -15.58
C ARG A 2 -2.36 40.76 -14.07
N ASP A 3 -3.26 39.87 -13.71
CA ASP A 3 -2.95 38.79 -12.76
C ASP A 3 -3.44 37.48 -13.36
N ALA A 4 -2.56 36.89 -14.19
CA ALA A 4 -2.72 35.55 -14.68
C ALA A 4 -2.58 34.60 -13.48
N GLN A 5 -3.70 34.09 -13.00
CA GLN A 5 -3.77 32.94 -12.10
C GLN A 5 -2.91 31.83 -12.73
N ARG A 6 -1.71 31.61 -12.19
CA ARG A 6 -0.78 30.56 -12.66
C ARG A 6 -1.52 29.21 -12.62
N PRO A 7 -1.35 28.35 -13.63
CA PRO A 7 -1.93 27.00 -13.60
C PRO A 7 -1.47 26.28 -12.33
N ALA A 8 -2.43 25.77 -11.57
CA ALA A 8 -2.17 24.96 -10.39
C ALA A 8 -1.24 23.79 -10.77
N ALA A 9 -0.05 23.79 -10.15
CA ALA A 9 0.99 22.78 -10.10
C ALA A 9 0.90 21.63 -11.13
N VAL A 10 1.81 21.64 -12.10
CA VAL A 10 2.20 20.42 -12.83
C VAL A 10 2.59 19.37 -11.77
N PRO A 11 1.83 18.29 -11.57
CA PRO A 11 2.24 17.25 -10.62
C PRO A 11 3.59 16.69 -11.10
N PRO A 12 4.48 16.27 -10.17
CA PRO A 12 5.76 15.70 -10.55
C PRO A 12 5.54 14.58 -11.57
N ALA A 13 6.47 14.47 -12.54
CA ALA A 13 6.45 13.42 -13.56
C ALA A 13 6.44 11.98 -12.99
N VAL A 14 6.55 11.85 -11.66
CA VAL A 14 6.39 10.63 -10.88
C VAL A 14 5.59 10.97 -9.62
N LEU A 15 4.46 10.28 -9.40
CA LEU A 15 3.68 10.37 -8.17
C LEU A 15 3.98 9.17 -7.29
N THR A 16 4.57 9.38 -6.12
CA THR A 16 4.80 8.32 -5.13
C THR A 16 3.76 8.41 -4.02
N ALA A 17 3.09 7.30 -3.74
CA ALA A 17 2.16 7.14 -2.62
C ALA A 17 2.79 6.18 -1.59
N ASN A 18 2.87 6.64 -0.34
CA ASN A 18 3.42 5.86 0.77
C ASN A 18 2.30 5.32 1.65
N TYR A 19 2.61 4.31 2.47
CA TYR A 19 1.73 3.90 3.55
C TYR A 19 1.51 5.05 4.53
N ALA A 20 0.25 5.31 4.85
CA ALA A 20 -0.16 6.31 5.83
C ALA A 20 0.29 5.87 7.24
N LYS A 21 1.31 6.53 7.78
CA LYS A 21 1.92 6.18 9.08
C LYS A 21 0.86 6.10 10.19
N GLU A 22 -0.06 7.05 10.20
CA GLU A 22 -1.18 7.18 11.14
C GLU A 22 -2.03 5.91 11.26
N LYS A 23 -2.13 5.10 10.19
CA LYS A 23 -2.95 3.87 10.18
C LYS A 23 -2.26 2.69 10.89
N GLY A 24 -0.93 2.68 11.00
CA GLY A 24 -0.17 1.59 11.59
C GLY A 24 0.58 1.95 12.86
N GLU A 25 0.81 3.24 13.12
CA GLU A 25 1.64 3.73 14.23
C GLU A 25 1.17 3.22 15.60
N GLY A 26 -0.12 3.35 15.90
CA GLY A 26 -0.69 2.87 17.17
C GLY A 26 -0.61 1.35 17.33
N ILE A 27 -0.78 0.59 16.24
CA ILE A 27 -0.72 -0.87 16.27
C ILE A 27 0.72 -1.34 16.50
N VAL A 28 1.69 -0.74 15.81
CA VAL A 28 3.10 -1.14 15.91
C VAL A 28 3.68 -0.72 17.26
N TYR A 29 3.60 0.57 17.63
CA TYR A 29 4.19 1.04 18.87
C TYR A 29 3.43 0.56 20.11
N GLY A 30 2.09 0.54 20.05
CA GLY A 30 1.27 -0.06 21.12
C GLY A 30 1.55 -1.54 21.27
N GLY A 31 1.66 -2.27 20.15
CA GLY A 31 2.01 -3.69 20.16
C GLY A 31 3.38 -3.97 20.77
N ILE A 32 4.41 -3.20 20.40
CA ILE A 32 5.76 -3.32 20.98
C ILE A 32 5.73 -3.07 22.49
N LEU A 33 5.00 -2.06 22.94
CA LEU A 33 4.88 -1.73 24.36
C LEU A 33 4.18 -2.86 25.14
N ILE A 34 3.05 -3.37 24.63
CA ILE A 34 2.33 -4.50 25.24
C ILE A 34 3.22 -5.75 25.28
N ALA A 35 3.92 -6.06 24.19
CA ALA A 35 4.84 -7.18 24.14
C ALA A 35 5.96 -7.05 25.17
N GLY A 36 6.53 -5.85 25.35
CA GLY A 36 7.52 -5.58 26.39
C GLY A 36 7.02 -5.88 27.80
N VAL A 37 5.79 -5.44 28.13
CA VAL A 37 5.16 -5.74 29.42
C VAL A 37 4.92 -7.24 29.60
N LEU A 38 4.44 -7.93 28.56
CA LEU A 38 4.21 -9.38 28.60
C LEU A 38 5.52 -10.16 28.78
N ILE A 39 6.61 -9.75 28.14
CA ILE A 39 7.93 -10.35 28.32
C ILE A 39 8.40 -10.16 29.76
N LEU A 40 8.26 -8.95 30.32
CA LEU A 40 8.63 -8.67 31.71
C LEU A 40 7.81 -9.53 32.69
N TYR A 41 6.52 -9.68 32.42
CA TYR A 41 5.63 -10.55 33.20
C TYR A 41 6.00 -12.04 33.09
N ALA A 42 6.37 -12.50 31.89
CA ALA A 42 6.77 -13.88 31.62
C ALA A 42 7.97 -14.32 32.47
N ILE A 43 8.90 -13.39 32.74
CA ILE A 43 10.09 -13.66 33.57
C ILE A 43 9.74 -13.97 35.03
N THR A 44 8.64 -13.42 35.57
CA THR A 44 8.40 -13.43 37.03
C THR A 44 7.39 -14.45 37.52
N ARG A 45 6.33 -14.77 36.76
CA ARG A 45 5.21 -15.57 37.30
C ARG A 45 4.68 -16.69 36.41
N THR A 46 4.74 -16.56 35.07
CA THR A 46 4.20 -17.61 34.17
C THR A 46 4.79 -17.48 32.76
N PRO A 47 5.88 -18.20 32.42
CA PRO A 47 6.64 -17.92 31.22
C PRO A 47 5.90 -18.31 29.94
N ALA A 48 5.23 -19.46 29.90
CA ALA A 48 4.72 -20.01 28.64
C ALA A 48 3.61 -19.16 28.00
N LEU A 49 2.53 -18.87 28.74
CA LEU A 49 1.37 -18.14 28.18
C LEU A 49 1.72 -16.68 27.85
N ALA A 50 2.48 -16.02 28.74
CA ALA A 50 2.91 -14.65 28.53
C ALA A 50 3.90 -14.52 27.36
N THR A 51 4.78 -15.51 27.17
CA THR A 51 5.67 -15.56 26.00
C THR A 51 4.89 -15.76 24.70
N ILE A 52 3.91 -16.67 24.68
CA ILE A 52 3.04 -16.86 23.49
C ILE A 52 2.27 -15.58 23.17
N GLY A 53 1.72 -14.92 24.18
CA GLY A 53 1.04 -13.63 24.02
C GLY A 53 1.97 -12.54 23.46
N ALA A 54 3.18 -12.43 24.00
CA ALA A 54 4.18 -11.48 23.51
C ALA A 54 4.56 -11.76 22.05
N LEU A 55 4.79 -13.02 21.69
CA LEU A 55 5.10 -13.43 20.32
C LEU A 55 3.95 -13.12 19.35
N ALA A 56 2.70 -13.35 19.76
CA ALA A 56 1.53 -13.03 18.96
C ALA A 56 1.43 -11.53 18.68
N VAL A 57 1.59 -10.69 19.73
CA VAL A 57 1.54 -9.23 19.60
C VAL A 57 2.70 -8.71 18.74
N LEU A 58 3.92 -9.24 18.93
CA LEU A 58 5.05 -8.91 18.07
C LEU A 58 4.82 -9.32 16.62
N GLY A 59 4.18 -10.46 16.38
CA GLY A 59 3.77 -10.89 15.03
C GLY A 59 2.84 -9.90 14.37
N VAL A 60 1.85 -9.36 15.10
CA VAL A 60 0.94 -8.32 14.59
C VAL A 60 1.68 -7.00 14.32
N ALA A 61 2.59 -6.59 15.21
CA ALA A 61 3.41 -5.41 15.01
C ALA A 61 4.33 -5.56 13.78
N LEU A 62 4.95 -6.73 13.61
CA LEU A 62 5.80 -7.05 12.47
C LEU A 62 5.00 -7.08 11.16
N TYR A 63 3.77 -7.60 11.20
CA TYR A 63 2.86 -7.54 10.05
C TYR A 63 2.56 -6.09 9.64
N HIS A 64 2.32 -5.18 10.59
CA HIS A 64 2.01 -3.77 10.33
C HIS A 64 3.26 -2.85 10.22
N TRP A 65 4.46 -3.40 10.34
CA TRP A 65 5.69 -2.63 10.25
C TRP A 65 5.89 -1.82 8.95
N PRO A 66 5.36 -2.18 7.75
CA PRO A 66 5.51 -1.37 6.53
C PRO A 66 4.93 0.05 6.66
N PHE A 67 4.02 0.28 7.60
CA PHE A 67 3.46 1.60 7.87
C PHE A 67 4.43 2.55 8.59
N VAL A 68 5.42 2.01 9.32
CA VAL A 68 6.28 2.79 10.23
C VAL A 68 7.76 2.68 9.85
N GLY A 69 8.15 1.68 9.06
CA GLY A 69 9.52 1.50 8.59
C GLY A 69 10.05 2.68 7.77
N ARG A 70 11.39 2.72 7.54
CA ARG A 70 12.02 3.79 6.73
C ARG A 70 11.51 3.82 5.28
N ASP A 71 11.28 2.65 4.69
CA ASP A 71 10.75 2.50 3.34
C ASP A 71 9.24 2.24 3.40
N ARG A 72 8.45 3.32 3.32
CA ARG A 72 6.98 3.28 3.32
C ARG A 72 6.40 3.34 1.91
N ARG A 73 7.22 3.28 0.87
CA ARG A 73 6.73 3.41 -0.51
C ARG A 73 5.82 2.23 -0.82
N ALA A 74 4.54 2.53 -1.07
CA ALA A 74 3.54 1.52 -1.33
C ALA A 74 3.24 1.42 -2.83
N MET A 75 3.26 2.55 -3.51
CA MET A 75 2.97 2.67 -4.93
C MET A 75 3.73 3.84 -5.54
N GLU A 76 4.13 3.69 -6.79
CA GLU A 76 4.72 4.76 -7.59
C GLU A 76 4.10 4.73 -8.99
N ILE A 77 3.61 5.88 -9.42
CA ILE A 77 3.07 6.11 -10.76
C ILE A 77 4.13 6.88 -11.53
N SER A 78 4.62 6.29 -12.60
CA SER A 78 5.71 6.84 -13.39
C SER A 78 5.41 6.70 -14.89
N PRO A 79 6.17 7.36 -15.78
CA PRO A 79 5.98 7.21 -17.23
C PRO A 79 6.22 5.76 -17.69
N SER A 80 7.05 5.01 -16.96
CA SER A 80 7.36 3.61 -17.25
C SER A 80 6.25 2.62 -16.86
N GLY A 81 5.30 3.04 -16.03
CA GLY A 81 4.25 2.17 -15.51
C GLY A 81 3.90 2.47 -14.06
N LEU A 82 3.02 1.61 -13.53
CA LEU A 82 2.61 1.57 -12.14
C LEU A 82 3.48 0.57 -11.37
N VAL A 83 4.31 1.05 -10.47
CA VAL A 83 5.08 0.19 -9.56
C VAL A 83 4.30 0.05 -8.27
N VAL A 84 4.05 -1.19 -7.85
CA VAL A 84 3.36 -1.48 -6.58
C VAL A 84 4.29 -2.32 -5.70
N GLU A 85 4.38 -1.96 -4.42
CA GLU A 85 5.25 -2.64 -3.47
C GLU A 85 4.98 -4.15 -3.46
N ARG A 86 6.04 -4.95 -3.65
CA ARG A 86 6.02 -6.42 -3.68
C ARG A 86 5.27 -7.09 -4.82
N LEU A 87 4.59 -6.31 -5.66
CA LEU A 87 4.03 -6.82 -6.90
C LEU A 87 5.09 -6.70 -8.00
N GLY A 88 5.65 -5.51 -8.15
CA GLY A 88 6.57 -5.19 -9.24
C GLY A 88 6.06 -4.03 -10.09
N ARG A 89 6.65 -3.87 -11.27
CA ARG A 89 6.22 -2.89 -12.26
C ARG A 89 5.12 -3.47 -13.15
N LEU A 90 4.00 -2.77 -13.24
CA LEU A 90 2.96 -2.97 -14.23
C LEU A 90 3.11 -1.92 -15.33
N PRO A 91 3.53 -2.30 -16.55
CA PRO A 91 3.62 -1.36 -17.65
C PRO A 91 2.22 -0.93 -18.11
N TRP A 92 2.10 0.28 -18.66
CA TRP A 92 0.80 0.85 -19.07
C TRP A 92 0.09 0.01 -20.15
N ASN A 93 0.84 -0.66 -21.02
CA ASN A 93 0.30 -1.56 -22.04
C ASN A 93 -0.36 -2.83 -21.46
N ALA A 94 -0.01 -3.23 -20.23
CA ALA A 94 -0.63 -4.38 -19.57
C ALA A 94 -1.95 -4.02 -18.87
N ILE A 95 -2.24 -2.73 -18.71
CA ILE A 95 -3.44 -2.24 -18.03
C ILE A 95 -4.55 -2.04 -19.07
N ALA A 96 -5.69 -2.70 -18.84
CA ALA A 96 -6.87 -2.58 -19.68
C ALA A 96 -7.72 -1.38 -19.27
N SER A 97 -8.05 -1.30 -17.98
CA SER A 97 -8.88 -0.26 -17.41
C SER A 97 -8.51 -0.03 -15.94
N VAL A 98 -8.85 1.14 -15.42
CA VAL A 98 -8.66 1.48 -14.01
C VAL A 98 -9.92 2.15 -13.49
N GLU A 99 -10.46 1.61 -12.41
CA GLU A 99 -11.68 2.10 -11.74
C GLU A 99 -11.37 2.40 -10.27
N ILE A 100 -11.91 3.50 -9.75
CA ILE A 100 -11.91 3.75 -8.30
C ILE A 100 -13.28 3.40 -7.76
N VAL A 101 -13.32 2.44 -6.85
CA VAL A 101 -14.53 2.01 -6.17
C VAL A 101 -14.50 2.57 -4.76
N ASP A 102 -15.39 3.51 -4.51
CA ASP A 102 -15.62 4.07 -3.18
C ASP A 102 -16.49 3.11 -2.36
N ARG A 103 -15.94 2.61 -1.25
CA ARG A 103 -16.64 1.78 -0.28
C ARG A 103 -16.83 2.57 1.01
N TYR A 104 -18.07 2.94 1.32
CA TYR A 104 -18.41 3.55 2.60
C TYR A 104 -18.65 2.46 3.64
N LEU A 105 -17.78 2.37 4.65
CA LEU A 105 -17.95 1.47 5.80
C LEU A 105 -17.96 2.31 7.07
N ARG A 106 -19.07 2.27 7.83
CA ARG A 106 -19.19 2.97 9.14
C ARG A 106 -18.79 4.45 9.08
N ALA A 107 -19.31 5.19 8.10
CA ALA A 107 -18.97 6.59 7.82
C ALA A 107 -17.50 6.87 7.40
N ILE A 108 -16.67 5.83 7.25
CA ILE A 108 -15.30 5.94 6.72
C ILE A 108 -15.33 5.63 5.22
N ARG A 109 -14.87 6.59 4.40
CA ARG A 109 -14.69 6.39 2.96
C ARG A 109 -13.41 5.59 2.72
N ASN A 110 -13.57 4.34 2.30
CA ASN A 110 -12.47 3.50 1.84
C ASN A 110 -12.49 3.46 0.31
N ALA A 111 -11.53 4.12 -0.32
CA ALA A 111 -11.35 4.01 -1.77
C ALA A 111 -10.47 2.80 -2.10
N ASP A 112 -10.93 1.98 -3.03
CA ASP A 112 -10.20 0.86 -3.61
C ASP A 112 -9.95 1.14 -5.10
N LEU A 113 -8.71 1.00 -5.55
CA LEU A 113 -8.33 1.08 -6.96
C LEU A 113 -8.41 -0.31 -7.58
N ARG A 114 -9.36 -0.52 -8.48
CA ARG A 114 -9.45 -1.74 -9.29
C ARG A 114 -8.72 -1.53 -10.60
N ILE A 115 -7.80 -2.44 -10.88
CA ILE A 115 -6.98 -2.45 -12.07
C ILE A 115 -7.31 -3.72 -12.82
N GLU A 116 -7.84 -3.57 -14.02
CA GLU A 116 -8.03 -4.68 -14.96
C GLU A 116 -6.81 -4.79 -15.85
N LEU A 117 -6.34 -6.01 -16.04
CA LEU A 117 -5.16 -6.32 -16.85
C LEU A 117 -5.60 -6.89 -18.20
N ARG A 118 -4.85 -6.57 -19.26
CA ARG A 118 -5.08 -7.15 -20.60
C ARG A 118 -4.58 -8.59 -20.73
N ARG A 119 -3.69 -8.99 -19.82
CA ARG A 119 -3.03 -10.30 -19.79
C ARG A 119 -3.02 -10.85 -18.35
N PRO A 120 -2.88 -12.17 -18.15
CA PRO A 120 -2.81 -12.77 -16.82
C PRO A 120 -1.72 -12.12 -15.96
N LEU A 121 -1.94 -12.07 -14.64
CA LEU A 121 -1.04 -11.40 -13.70
C LEU A 121 0.44 -11.81 -13.83
N GLU A 122 0.69 -13.09 -14.08
CA GLU A 122 2.01 -13.70 -14.19
C GLU A 122 2.83 -13.13 -15.37
N THR A 123 2.16 -12.73 -16.44
CA THR A 123 2.78 -12.12 -17.62
C THR A 123 2.59 -10.61 -17.66
N ALA A 124 1.66 -10.08 -16.85
CA ALA A 124 1.38 -8.65 -16.75
C ALA A 124 2.50 -7.85 -16.11
N VAL A 125 3.25 -8.47 -15.20
CA VAL A 125 4.30 -7.82 -14.40
C VAL A 125 5.67 -8.09 -15.01
N ASP A 126 6.32 -7.05 -15.55
CA ASP A 126 7.61 -7.20 -16.23
C ASP A 126 8.77 -7.40 -15.23
N ASP A 127 8.72 -6.70 -14.09
CA ASP A 127 9.75 -6.75 -13.03
C ASP A 127 9.15 -7.24 -11.71
N ALA A 128 8.88 -8.54 -11.61
CA ALA A 128 8.36 -9.13 -10.38
C ALA A 128 9.31 -8.84 -9.21
N ALA A 129 8.80 -8.23 -8.14
CA ALA A 129 9.63 -7.79 -7.04
C ALA A 129 10.28 -9.00 -6.33
N LYS A 130 11.62 -9.02 -6.26
CA LYS A 130 12.37 -10.00 -5.46
C LYS A 130 12.28 -9.61 -3.98
N VAL A 131 11.27 -10.12 -3.30
CA VAL A 131 10.98 -9.78 -1.90
C VAL A 131 11.43 -10.89 -0.96
N HIS A 132 12.16 -10.53 0.09
CA HIS A 132 12.52 -11.43 1.20
C HIS A 132 11.26 -12.08 1.81
N PRO A 133 11.27 -13.37 2.19
CA PRO A 133 10.08 -14.07 2.70
C PRO A 133 9.42 -13.36 3.87
N LEU A 134 10.21 -12.82 4.80
CA LEU A 134 9.67 -12.02 5.91
C LEU A 134 8.88 -10.81 5.41
N ARG A 135 9.44 -10.07 4.45
CA ARG A 135 8.78 -8.91 3.85
C ARG A 135 7.54 -9.33 3.06
N ARG A 136 7.52 -10.52 2.45
CA ARG A 136 6.32 -11.05 1.77
C ARG A 136 5.14 -11.29 2.72
N ALA A 137 5.42 -11.67 3.97
CA ALA A 137 4.39 -11.94 4.97
C ALA A 137 3.75 -10.67 5.57
N MET A 138 4.43 -9.53 5.51
CA MET A 138 3.94 -8.27 6.09
C MET A 138 2.72 -7.73 5.32
N TYR A 139 2.07 -6.70 5.87
CA TYR A 139 0.94 -6.02 5.23
C TYR A 139 1.29 -5.59 3.80
N ARG A 140 0.31 -5.73 2.90
CA ARG A 140 0.37 -5.30 1.50
C ARG A 140 -0.87 -4.48 1.16
N CYS A 141 -0.70 -3.38 0.43
CA CYS A 141 -1.81 -2.55 -0.03
C CYS A 141 -2.64 -3.20 -1.15
N TRP A 142 -2.15 -4.26 -1.79
CA TRP A 142 -2.82 -4.89 -2.94
C TRP A 142 -3.25 -6.33 -2.69
N ARG A 143 -4.23 -6.78 -3.47
CA ARG A 143 -4.68 -8.17 -3.50
C ARG A 143 -5.19 -8.54 -4.89
N VAL A 144 -4.92 -9.77 -5.31
CA VAL A 144 -5.52 -10.36 -6.51
C VAL A 144 -6.99 -10.64 -6.23
N THR A 145 -7.88 -10.10 -7.07
CA THR A 145 -9.34 -10.28 -6.96
C THR A 145 -9.85 -11.27 -8.00
N GLY A 146 -9.19 -11.35 -9.15
CA GLY A 146 -9.46 -12.31 -10.21
C GLY A 146 -8.22 -12.56 -11.07
N PRO A 147 -8.30 -13.45 -12.09
CA PRO A 147 -7.15 -13.85 -12.92
C PRO A 147 -6.48 -12.68 -13.67
N GLN A 148 -7.24 -11.63 -13.95
CA GLN A 148 -6.79 -10.41 -14.62
C GLN A 148 -7.21 -9.15 -13.86
N GLN A 149 -7.49 -9.27 -12.55
CA GLN A 149 -7.99 -8.16 -11.75
C GLN A 149 -7.21 -8.04 -10.44
N ILE A 150 -6.69 -6.83 -10.20
CA ILE A 150 -5.96 -6.47 -8.98
C ILE A 150 -6.70 -5.33 -8.30
N THR A 151 -6.85 -5.43 -6.99
CA THR A 151 -7.37 -4.33 -6.17
C THR A 151 -6.23 -3.78 -5.31
N VAL A 152 -6.04 -2.46 -5.34
CA VAL A 152 -5.14 -1.74 -4.44
C VAL A 152 -5.95 -0.86 -3.49
N LYS A 153 -5.76 -1.05 -2.19
CA LYS A 153 -6.43 -0.30 -1.13
C LYS A 153 -5.82 1.10 -0.97
N LEU A 154 -6.46 2.11 -1.53
CA LEU A 154 -5.99 3.50 -1.42
C LEU A 154 -6.17 4.07 -0.02
N SER A 155 -7.12 3.55 0.76
CA SER A 155 -7.35 3.91 2.16
C SER A 155 -6.14 3.71 3.10
N THR A 156 -5.15 2.90 2.66
CA THR A 156 -3.92 2.64 3.43
C THR A 156 -2.77 3.56 3.04
N LEU A 157 -2.98 4.42 2.05
CA LEU A 157 -1.98 5.33 1.48
C LEU A 157 -2.16 6.75 2.01
N ASP A 158 -1.08 7.53 1.98
CA ASP A 158 -1.07 8.96 2.31
C ASP A 158 -1.61 9.84 1.17
N ALA A 159 -1.62 9.32 -0.06
CA ALA A 159 -2.14 10.02 -1.23
C ALA A 159 -3.67 9.96 -1.31
N LYS A 160 -4.30 11.10 -1.61
CA LYS A 160 -5.74 11.18 -1.86
C LYS A 160 -6.13 10.38 -3.11
N PRO A 161 -7.26 9.63 -3.08
CA PRO A 161 -7.69 8.80 -4.21
C PRO A 161 -7.83 9.57 -5.54
N GLU A 162 -8.28 10.82 -5.47
CA GLU A 162 -8.49 11.68 -6.63
C GLU A 162 -7.18 12.02 -7.33
N VAL A 163 -6.11 12.24 -6.56
CA VAL A 163 -4.77 12.57 -7.07
C VAL A 163 -4.16 11.34 -7.76
N VAL A 164 -4.33 10.17 -7.15
CA VAL A 164 -3.92 8.88 -7.75
C VAL A 164 -4.66 8.65 -9.07
N ARG A 165 -5.97 8.90 -9.11
CA ARG A 165 -6.78 8.79 -10.33
C ARG A 165 -6.26 9.71 -11.43
N ALA A 166 -6.08 10.99 -11.11
CA ALA A 166 -5.65 12.01 -12.06
C ALA A 166 -4.31 11.64 -12.69
N ALA A 167 -3.36 11.19 -11.87
CA ALA A 167 -2.05 10.73 -12.34
C ALA A 167 -2.19 9.51 -13.28
N ILE A 168 -2.97 8.49 -12.92
CA ILE A 168 -3.15 7.30 -13.77
C ILE A 168 -3.80 7.66 -15.11
N VAL A 169 -4.88 8.45 -15.10
CA VAL A 169 -5.59 8.87 -16.32
C VAL A 169 -4.66 9.67 -17.24
N GLN A 170 -3.80 10.52 -16.66
CA GLN A 170 -2.83 11.30 -17.42
C GLN A 170 -1.83 10.41 -18.20
N TYR A 171 -1.38 9.29 -17.63
CA TYR A 171 -0.46 8.37 -18.32
C TYR A 171 -1.18 7.40 -19.25
N LEU A 172 -2.37 6.91 -18.85
CA LEU A 172 -3.14 5.96 -19.66
C LEU A 172 -3.64 6.62 -20.95
N GLY A 173 -4.03 7.90 -20.91
CA GLY A 173 -4.38 8.68 -22.10
C GLY A 173 -3.20 9.03 -23.02
N ARG A 174 -1.95 8.81 -22.58
CA ARG A 174 -0.75 8.96 -23.42
C ARG A 174 -0.23 7.63 -23.99
N ALA A 175 -0.73 6.51 -23.49
CA ALA A 175 -0.26 5.17 -23.82
C ALA A 175 -1.13 4.46 -24.88
N ILE A 176 -2.25 5.09 -25.28
CA ILE A 176 -3.12 4.70 -26.40
C ILE A 176 -2.78 5.60 -27.58
#